data_AF-A0A961G752-F1
#
_entry.id   AF-A0A961G752-F1
#
_cell.length_a   1.000
_cell.length_b   1.000
_cell.length_c   1.000
_cell.angle_alpha   90.00
_cell.angle_beta   90.00
_cell.angle_gamma   90.00
#
_symmetry.space_group_name_H-M   'P 1'
#
loop_
_entity.id
_entity.type
_entity.pdbx_description
1 polymer ?
#
loop_
_entity_poly.entity_id
_entity_poly.type
_entity_poly.pdbx_seq_one_letter_code
_entity_poly.pdbx_strand_id
1 'polypeptide(L)'
;IGKRLPKTLLRKLIRVRLDEISAVTSGKRFEFFDDGTVRAAGSMRAGELHGDWRWYRRDGSLLRTGSFRAGEQVGTWTTYDRAGNPVG
;
A
#
# COMPACT_ATOMS: atom_id res chain seq x y z
N ILE A 1 -6.56 13.04 -30.73
CA ILE A 1 -7.25 12.77 -29.43
C ILE A 1 -6.78 11.40 -28.94
N GLY A 2 -5.86 11.36 -27.96
CA GLY A 2 -5.32 10.11 -27.43
C GLY A 2 -6.36 9.39 -26.58
N LYS A 3 -6.79 8.19 -26.99
CA LYS A 3 -7.74 7.39 -26.21
C LYS A 3 -7.07 7.01 -24.88
N ARG A 4 -7.63 7.49 -23.76
CA ARG A 4 -7.22 7.06 -22.42
C ARG A 4 -7.47 5.56 -22.28
N LEU A 5 -6.51 4.86 -21.70
CA LEU A 5 -6.66 3.44 -21.39
C LEU A 5 -7.86 3.25 -20.45
N PRO A 6 -8.66 2.18 -20.66
CA PRO A 6 -9.72 1.81 -19.72
C PRO A 6 -9.15 1.66 -18.31
N LYS A 7 -9.86 2.16 -17.29
CA LYS A 7 -9.42 2.09 -15.88
C LYS A 7 -9.10 0.66 -15.45
N THR A 8 -9.83 -0.33 -15.98
CA THR A 8 -9.62 -1.76 -15.73
C THR A 8 -8.26 -2.24 -16.23
N LEU A 9 -7.85 -1.81 -17.42
CA LEU A 9 -6.56 -2.17 -18.01
C LEU A 9 -5.41 -1.49 -17.25
N LEU A 10 -5.58 -0.22 -16.89
CA LEU A 10 -4.62 0.50 -16.06
C LEU A 10 -4.42 -0.18 -14.70
N ARG A 11 -5.51 -0.60 -14.04
CA ARG A 11 -5.44 -1.36 -12.78
C ARG A 11 -4.69 -2.68 -12.93
N LYS A 12 -4.97 -3.44 -14.00
CA LYS A 12 -4.29 -4.71 -14.26
C LYS A 12 -2.79 -4.51 -14.46
N LEU A 13 -2.39 -3.50 -15.22
CA LEU A 13 -0.98 -3.14 -15.44
C LEU A 13 -0.29 -2.71 -14.14
N ILE A 14 -0.96 -1.89 -13.33
CA ILE A 14 -0.43 -1.47 -12.02
C ILE A 14 -0.23 -2.69 -11.12
N ARG A 15 -1.22 -3.60 -11.04
CA ARG A 15 -1.10 -4.82 -10.23
C ARG A 15 0.10 -5.66 -10.68
N VAL A 16 0.21 -5.97 -11.97
CA VAL A 16 1.34 -6.75 -12.52
C VAL A 16 2.67 -6.10 -12.16
N ARG A 17 2.77 -4.77 -12.29
CA ARG A 17 4.01 -4.07 -11.95
C ARG A 17 4.33 -4.09 -10.46
N LEU A 18 3.33 -4.00 -9.60
CA LEU A 18 3.51 -4.10 -8.15
C LEU A 18 3.93 -5.51 -7.74
N ASP A 19 3.37 -6.54 -8.37
CA ASP A 19 3.75 -7.93 -8.15
C ASP A 19 5.21 -8.17 -8.57
N GLU A 20 5.62 -7.68 -9.75
CA GLU A 20 7.03 -7.71 -10.19
C GLU A 20 7.96 -6.97 -9.21
N ILE A 21 7.58 -5.77 -8.78
CA ILE A 21 8.38 -5.00 -7.81
C ILE A 21 8.48 -5.77 -6.49
N SER A 22 7.39 -6.39 -6.02
CA SER A 22 7.40 -7.20 -4.80
C SER A 22 8.31 -8.43 -4.93
N ALA A 23 8.37 -9.05 -6.10
CA ALA A 23 9.24 -10.18 -6.37
C ALA A 23 10.72 -9.78 -6.43
N VAL A 24 11.03 -8.61 -7.00
CA VAL A 24 12.41 -8.10 -7.15
C VAL A 24 12.94 -7.46 -5.87
N THR A 25 12.10 -6.75 -5.12
CA THR A 25 12.47 -6.21 -3.80
C THR A 25 12.04 -7.21 -2.74
N SER A 26 12.93 -8.12 -2.35
CA SER A 26 12.68 -9.30 -1.47
C SER A 26 11.99 -9.06 -0.12
N GLY A 27 11.60 -7.83 0.21
CA GLY A 27 10.78 -7.50 1.36
C GLY A 27 9.48 -6.76 1.02
N LYS A 28 9.29 -6.16 -0.15
CA LYS A 28 8.07 -5.35 -0.37
C LYS A 28 6.84 -6.23 -0.49
N ARG A 29 5.79 -5.85 0.24
CA ARG A 29 4.50 -6.51 0.23
C ARG A 29 3.40 -5.49 -0.09
N PHE A 30 2.45 -5.95 -0.90
CA PHE A 30 1.22 -5.23 -1.18
C PHE A 30 0.04 -6.11 -0.78
N GLU A 31 -0.95 -5.48 -0.19
CA GLU A 31 -2.28 -6.05 0.01
C GLU A 31 -3.27 -5.26 -0.80
N PHE A 32 -4.27 -5.93 -1.36
CA PHE A 32 -5.24 -5.32 -2.25
C PHE A 32 -6.66 -5.51 -1.73
N PHE A 33 -7.54 -4.57 -2.07
CA PHE A 33 -8.97 -4.79 -2.05
C PHE A 33 -9.39 -5.75 -3.18
N ASP A 34 -10.61 -6.26 -3.10
CA ASP A 34 -11.25 -7.10 -4.13
C ASP A 34 -11.27 -6.45 -5.52
N ASP A 35 -11.44 -5.13 -5.59
CA ASP A 35 -11.39 -4.34 -6.83
C ASP A 35 -9.96 -4.13 -7.39
N GLY A 36 -8.96 -4.61 -6.65
CA GLY A 36 -7.54 -4.53 -6.99
C GLY A 36 -6.85 -3.22 -6.71
N THR A 37 -7.50 -2.29 -6.04
CA THR A 37 -6.81 -1.12 -5.47
C THR A 37 -5.96 -1.54 -4.27
N VAL A 38 -4.84 -0.83 -4.05
CA VAL A 38 -3.93 -1.14 -2.92
C VAL A 38 -4.63 -0.79 -1.62
N ARG A 39 -4.65 -1.75 -0.69
CA ARG A 39 -5.14 -1.62 0.68
C ARG A 39 -4.01 -1.29 1.65
N ALA A 40 -2.87 -1.96 1.49
CA ALA A 40 -1.70 -1.73 2.32
C ALA A 40 -0.42 -1.98 1.52
N ALA A 41 0.65 -1.29 1.90
CA ALA A 41 1.97 -1.49 1.33
C ALA A 41 3.04 -1.25 2.38
N GLY A 42 4.04 -2.12 2.43
CA GLY A 42 5.19 -2.00 3.31
C GLY A 42 6.21 -3.07 3.04
N SER A 43 7.08 -3.33 4.01
CA SER A 43 8.11 -4.37 3.90
C SER A 43 7.89 -5.51 4.90
N MET A 44 8.40 -6.68 4.56
CA MET A 44 8.47 -7.87 5.41
C MET A 44 9.92 -8.31 5.54
N ARG A 45 10.27 -8.87 6.69
CA ARG A 45 11.57 -9.47 6.96
C ARG A 45 11.33 -10.74 7.76
N ALA A 46 11.91 -11.87 7.34
CA ALA A 46 11.75 -13.17 8.00
C ALA A 46 10.28 -13.59 8.21
N GLY A 47 9.38 -13.24 7.29
CA GLY A 47 7.95 -13.57 7.38
C GLY A 47 7.11 -12.59 8.21
N GLU A 48 7.73 -11.58 8.81
CA GLU A 48 7.05 -10.61 9.68
C GLU A 48 7.05 -9.19 9.08
N LEU A 49 6.08 -8.37 9.48
CA LEU A 49 6.04 -6.95 9.08
C LEU A 49 7.29 -6.22 9.60
N HIS A 50 7.89 -5.40 8.74
CA HIS A 50 9.10 -4.65 9.07
C HIS A 50 9.19 -3.32 8.31
N GLY A 51 9.77 -2.30 8.94
CA GLY A 51 9.93 -0.97 8.35
C GLY A 51 8.59 -0.24 8.18
N ASP A 52 8.55 0.71 7.26
CA ASP A 52 7.39 1.60 7.10
C ASP A 52 6.25 0.93 6.34
N TRP A 53 5.05 1.18 6.83
CA TRP A 53 3.79 0.70 6.28
C TRP A 53 2.82 1.85 6.06
N ARG A 54 2.03 1.69 4.98
CA ARG A 54 0.95 2.60 4.61
C ARG A 54 -0.31 1.82 4.34
N TRP A 55 -1.42 2.32 4.82
CA TRP A 55 -2.75 1.82 4.55
C TRP A 55 -3.55 2.85 3.79
N TYR A 56 -4.38 2.38 2.87
CA TYR A 56 -5.15 3.20 1.96
C TYR A 56 -6.61 2.81 2.04
N ARG A 57 -7.48 3.78 1.74
CA ARG A 57 -8.90 3.53 1.49
C ARG A 57 -9.09 3.04 0.06
N ARG A 58 -10.28 2.55 -0.24
CA ARG A 58 -10.67 2.05 -1.57
C ARG A 58 -10.58 3.12 -2.68
N ASP A 59 -10.72 4.39 -2.33
CA ASP A 59 -10.53 5.52 -3.27
C ASP A 59 -9.05 5.86 -3.51
N GLY A 60 -8.12 5.20 -2.82
CA GLY A 60 -6.68 5.44 -2.87
C GLY A 60 -6.17 6.50 -1.88
N SER A 61 -7.05 7.16 -1.11
CA SER A 61 -6.63 8.13 -0.09
C SER A 61 -5.87 7.44 1.04
N LEU A 62 -4.84 8.11 1.57
CA LEU A 62 -4.05 7.60 2.69
C LEU A 62 -4.92 7.53 3.95
N LEU A 63 -4.97 6.35 4.57
CA LEU A 63 -5.71 6.10 5.80
C LEU A 63 -4.80 6.17 7.02
N ARG A 64 -3.65 5.50 6.95
CA ARG A 64 -2.75 5.37 8.10
C ARG A 64 -1.31 5.17 7.65
N THR A 65 -0.37 5.62 8.48
CA THR A 65 1.06 5.31 8.40
C THR A 65 1.53 4.80 9.76
N GLY A 66 2.61 4.03 9.73
CA GLY A 66 3.30 3.52 10.91
C GLY A 66 4.43 2.61 10.50
N SER A 67 5.19 2.13 11.47
CA SER A 67 6.31 1.24 11.20
C SER A 67 6.22 -0.01 12.07
N PHE A 68 6.80 -1.10 11.57
CA PHE A 68 6.91 -2.36 12.30
C PHE A 68 8.37 -2.76 12.52
N ARG A 69 8.62 -3.49 13.60
CA ARG A 69 9.88 -4.21 13.83
C ARG A 69 9.56 -5.58 14.38
N ALA A 70 9.84 -6.62 13.59
CA ALA A 70 9.58 -8.02 13.95
C ALA A 70 8.09 -8.26 14.28
N GLY A 71 7.20 -7.76 13.42
CA GLY A 71 5.76 -7.89 13.60
C GLY A 71 5.13 -6.92 14.61
N GLU A 72 5.93 -6.21 15.42
CA GLU A 72 5.43 -5.27 16.42
C GLU A 72 5.37 -3.83 15.92
N GLN A 73 4.32 -3.10 16.29
CA GLN A 73 4.16 -1.68 15.97
C GLN A 73 5.23 -0.86 16.71
N VAL A 74 5.97 -0.02 15.98
CA VAL A 74 6.99 0.86 16.54
C VAL A 74 6.88 2.28 16.00
N GLY A 75 7.34 3.25 16.79
CA GLY A 75 7.33 4.66 16.42
C GLY A 75 5.94 5.28 16.38
N THR A 76 5.81 6.37 15.64
CA THR A 76 4.57 7.14 15.56
C THR A 76 3.62 6.51 14.56
N TRP A 77 2.36 6.39 14.98
CA TRP A 77 1.26 5.98 14.12
C TRP A 77 0.35 7.16 13.87
N THR A 78 0.14 7.45 12.59
CA THR A 78 -0.70 8.58 12.19
C THR A 78 -1.87 8.06 11.38
N THR A 79 -3.08 8.30 11.86
CA THR A 79 -4.30 8.12 11.07
C THR A 79 -4.60 9.44 10.38
N TYR A 80 -5.10 9.40 9.16
CA TYR A 80 -5.45 10.61 8.40
C TYR A 80 -6.96 10.64 8.16
N ASP A 81 -7.57 11.82 8.12
CA ASP A 81 -8.95 12.00 7.69
C ASP A 81 -9.08 11.83 6.15
N ARG A 82 -10.24 12.19 5.57
CA ARG A 82 -10.45 12.14 4.11
C ARG A 82 -9.80 13.32 3.38
N ALA A 83 -9.49 14.41 4.06
CA ALA A 83 -8.78 15.57 3.52
C ALA A 83 -7.25 15.38 3.59
N GLY A 84 -6.77 14.37 4.30
CA GLY A 84 -5.36 14.05 4.47
C GLY A 84 -4.72 14.66 5.73
N ASN A 85 -5.52 15.17 6.67
CA ASN A 85 -5.01 15.71 7.92
C ASN A 85 -4.82 14.59 8.95
N PRO A 86 -3.73 14.59 9.74
CA PRO A 86 -3.59 13.72 10.90
C PRO A 86 -4.78 13.86 11.85
N VAL A 87 -5.33 12.72 12.27
CA VAL A 87 -6.36 12.60 13.30
C VAL A 87 -5.69 11.96 14.52
N GLY A 88 -5.72 12.69 15.63
CA GLY A 88 -5.22 12.26 16.94
C GLY A 88 -6.38 11.98 17.88
#